data_AF-A0A914RSF3-F1
#
_entry.id   AF-A0A914RSF3-F1
#
_cell.length_a   1.000
_cell.length_b   1.000
_cell.length_c   1.000
_cell.angle_alpha   90.00
_cell.angle_beta   90.00
_cell.angle_gamma   90.00
#
_symmetry.space_group_name_H-M   'P 1'
#
loop_
_entity.id
_entity.type
_entity.pdbx_description
1 polymer ?
#
loop_
_entity_poly.entity_id
_entity_poly.type
_entity_poly.pdbx_seq_one_letter_code
_entity_poly.pdbx_strand_id
1 'polypeptide(L)' 'MKFCRKSEIEYYAMLAKTGVHHYNGNNIELGTACGKLFRVCTMSITDPGDSDIIRSMPSDTA' A
#
# COMPACT_ATOMS: atom_id res chain seq x y z
N MET A 1 -22.34 9.81 -5.95
CA MET A 1 -21.26 10.20 -5.01
C MET A 1 -20.59 8.91 -4.51
N LYS A 2 -19.61 8.39 -5.26
CA LYS A 2 -18.93 7.10 -4.99
C LYS A 2 -17.42 7.34 -4.95
N PHE A 3 -16.95 7.93 -3.87
CA PHE A 3 -15.53 7.95 -3.50
C PHE A 3 -15.47 7.40 -2.09
N CYS A 4 -15.02 6.16 -1.88
CA CYS A 4 -14.50 5.86 -0.55
C CYS A 4 -13.64 4.61 -0.40
N ARG A 5 -13.39 3.77 -1.42
CA ARG A 5 -12.51 2.60 -1.16
C ARG A 5 -11.09 3.02 -0.77
N LYS A 6 -10.58 4.09 -1.37
CA LYS A 6 -9.28 4.67 -1.01
C LYS A 6 -9.33 5.32 0.38
N SER A 7 -10.30 6.21 0.62
CA SER A 7 -10.41 6.94 1.88
C SER A 7 -10.75 6.05 3.08
N GLU A 8 -11.50 4.98 2.89
CA GLU A 8 -11.78 3.98 3.92
C GLU A 8 -10.52 3.20 4.31
N ILE A 9 -9.71 2.79 3.32
CA ILE A 9 -8.43 2.10 3.57
C ILE A 9 -7.44 3.06 4.25
N GLU A 10 -7.35 4.31 3.80
CA GLU A 10 -6.52 5.34 4.43
C GLU A 10 -6.97 5.61 5.88
N TYR A 11 -8.27 5.61 6.14
CA TYR A 11 -8.81 5.78 7.48
C TYR A 11 -8.42 4.62 8.40
N TYR A 12 -8.58 3.37 7.96
CA TYR A 12 -8.14 2.21 8.75
C TYR A 12 -6.62 2.19 8.95
N ALA A 13 -5.84 2.59 7.94
CA ALA A 13 -4.39 2.69 8.06
C ALA A 13 -3.95 3.75 9.08
N MET A 14 -4.61 4.92 9.07
CA MET A 14 -4.38 5.97 10.06
C MET A 14 -4.66 5.49 11.48
N LEU A 15 -5.79 4.79 11.71
CA LEU A 15 -6.13 4.23 13.02
C LEU A 15 -5.10 3.17 13.47
N ALA A 16 -4.64 2.34 12.54
CA ALA A 16 -3.62 1.32 12.78
C ALA A 16 -2.20 1.89 12.87
N LYS A 17 -2.01 3.20 12.65
CA LYS A 17 -0.71 3.86 12.54
C LYS A 17 0.21 3.19 11.51
N THR A 18 -0.37 2.64 10.44
CA THR A 18 0.39 2.04 9.35
C THR A 18 0.70 3.09 8.30
N GLY A 19 1.91 3.08 7.76
CA GLY A 19 2.25 3.99 6.66
C GLY A 19 1.46 3.66 5.40
N VAL A 20 1.01 4.68 4.69
CA VAL A 20 0.34 4.54 3.41
C VAL A 20 1.26 5.08 2.32
N HIS A 21 1.68 4.22 1.40
CA HIS A 21 2.49 4.62 0.26
C HIS A 21 1.60 4.76 -0.99
N HIS A 22 1.58 5.95 -1.58
CA HIS A 22 0.85 6.21 -2.82
C HIS A 22 1.71 5.87 -4.02
N TYR A 23 1.42 4.72 -4.63
CA TYR A 23 2.02 4.34 -5.90
C TYR A 23 1.50 5.23 -7.04
N ASN A 24 2.41 5.82 -7.81
CA ASN A 24 2.08 6.74 -8.92
C ASN A 24 1.88 6.03 -10.28
N GLY A 25 1.81 4.70 -10.30
CA GLY A 25 1.59 3.90 -11.50
C GLY A 25 0.19 3.29 -11.60
N ASN A 26 -0.01 2.41 -12.58
CA ASN A 26 -1.32 1.78 -12.82
C ASN A 26 -1.49 0.45 -12.06
N ASN A 27 -2.74 0.01 -11.85
CA ASN A 27 -3.03 -1.24 -11.13
C ASN A 27 -2.58 -2.52 -11.85
N ILE A 28 -2.33 -2.45 -13.16
CA ILE A 28 -1.76 -3.53 -13.97
C ILE A 28 -0.26 -3.68 -13.68
N GLU A 29 0.45 -2.55 -13.62
CA GLU A 29 1.89 -2.52 -13.32
C GLU A 29 2.14 -2.99 -11.89
N LEU A 30 1.30 -2.58 -10.95
CA LEU A 30 1.37 -3.05 -9.56
C LEU A 30 1.16 -4.57 -9.46
N GLY A 31 0.15 -5.12 -10.14
CA GLY A 31 -0.07 -6.57 -10.18
C GLY A 31 1.12 -7.32 -10.79
N THR A 32 1.68 -6.78 -11.89
CA THR A 32 2.84 -7.36 -12.58
C THR A 32 4.10 -7.31 -11.71
N ALA A 33 4.33 -6.22 -10.97
CA ALA A 33 5.45 -6.09 -10.02
C ALA A 33 5.36 -7.12 -8.89
N CYS A 34 4.15 -7.51 -8.50
CA CYS A 34 3.91 -8.57 -7.52
C CYS A 34 3.89 -9.99 -8.14
N GLY A 35 4.21 -10.14 -9.43
CA GLY A 35 4.19 -11.42 -10.15
C GLY A 35 2.79 -12.01 -10.39
N LYS A 36 1.75 -11.17 -10.35
CA LYS A 36 0.35 -11.58 -10.57
C LYS A 36 -0.12 -11.17 -11.97
N LEU A 37 -0.78 -12.09 -12.68
CA LEU A 37 -1.37 -11.86 -14.01
C LEU A 37 -2.75 -11.18 -13.96
N PHE A 38 -3.08 -10.51 -12.86
CA PHE A 38 -4.33 -9.79 -12.66
C PHE A 38 -4.08 -8.42 -12.04
N ARG A 39 -5.01 -7.48 -12.28
CA ARG A 39 -4.94 -6.11 -11.76
C ARG A 39 -5.05 -6.08 -10.22
N VAL A 40 -4.19 -5.30 -9.57
CA VAL A 40 -4.20 -5.12 -8.10
C VAL A 40 -4.35 -3.64 -7.77
N CYS A 41 -5.41 -3.27 -7.06
CA CYS A 41 -5.68 -1.87 -6.70
C CYS A 41 -5.04 -1.45 -5.37
N THR A 42 -4.79 -2.40 -4.46
CA THR A 42 -4.26 -2.12 -3.12
C THR A 42 -3.62 -3.39 -2.57
N MET A 43 -2.53 -3.26 -1.82
CA MET A 43 -1.82 -4.37 -1.19
C MET A 43 -1.47 -3.98 0.25
N SER A 44 -1.64 -4.93 1.17
CA SER A 44 -1.13 -4.83 2.53
C SER A 44 0.09 -5.73 2.69
N ILE A 45 1.08 -5.24 3.43
CA ILE A 45 2.29 -5.99 3.76
C ILE A 45 2.11 -6.49 5.19
N THR A 46 1.94 -7.80 5.37
CA THR A 46 1.84 -8.42 6.69
C THR A 46 3.21 -8.76 7.28
N ASP A 47 4.15 -9.14 6.40
CA ASP A 47 5.52 -9.48 6.74
C ASP A 47 6.45 -8.98 5.60
N PRO A 48 7.43 -8.11 5.89
CA PRO A 48 8.40 -7.65 4.88
C PRO A 48 9.40 -8.72 4.45
N GLY A 49 9.64 -9.77 5.25
CA GLY A 49 10.76 -10.69 5.05
C GLY A 49 12.09 -9.93 4.91
N ASP A 50 12.88 -10.28 3.90
CA ASP A 50 14.16 -9.63 3.57
C ASP A 50 14.01 -8.40 2.65
N SER A 51 12.78 -7.93 2.43
CA SER A 51 12.52 -6.81 1.50
C SER A 51 12.72 -5.46 2.20
N ASP A 52 13.41 -4.53 1.54
CA ASP A 52 13.55 -3.13 2.00
C ASP A 52 12.26 -2.29 1.86
N ILE A 53 11.10 -2.92 1.65
CA ILE A 53 9.83 -2.25 1.30
C ILE A 53 9.30 -1.31 2.40
N ILE A 54 9.67 -1.54 3.66
CA ILE A 54 9.25 -0.71 4.80
C ILE A 54 10.16 0.52 4.98
N ARG A 55 11.38 0.52 4.43
CA ARG A 55 12.31 1.66 4.55
C ARG A 55 11.81 2.94 3.91
N SER A 56 10.91 2.84 2.93
CA SER A 56 10.29 4.01 2.29
C SER A 56 9.19 4.64 3.13
N MET A 57 8.79 4.05 4.26
CA MET A 57 7.93 4.75 5.22
C MET A 57 8.78 5.73 6.02
N PRO A 58 8.37 7.01 6.15
CA PRO A 58 8.88 7.84 7.21
C PRO A 58 8.38 7.22 8.52
N SER A 59 9.23 6.43 9.17
CA SER A 59 9.06 6.18 10.58
C SER A 59 9.21 7.53 11.26
N ASP A 60 8.16 8.03 11.89
CA ASP A 60 8.27 9.01 12.96
C ASP A 60 9.05 8.36 14.11
N THR A 61 10.36 8.22 13.92
CA THR A 61 11.33 8.03 14.99
C THR A 61 11.42 9.37 15.70
N ALA A 62 10.67 9.47 16.79
CA ALA A 62 11.03 10.33 17.92
C ALA A 62 12.39 9.89 18.49
#